data_AF-A0A243B9R2-F1
#
_entry.id   AF-A0A243B9R2-F1
#
_cell.length_a   1.000
_cell.length_b   1.000
_cell.length_c   1.000
_cell.angle_alpha   90.00
_cell.angle_beta   90.00
_cell.angle_gamma   90.00
#
_symmetry.space_group_name_H-M   'P 1'
#
loop_
_entity.id
_entity.type
_entity.pdbx_description
1 polymer ?
#
loop_
_entity_poly.entity_id
_entity_poly.type
_entity_poly.pdbx_seq_one_letter_code
_entity_poly.pdbx_strand_id
1 'polypeptide(L)' 'MIMNVANNMGDITIQESLKWKQLSFSSKNGTPIRIDRFSDLQIGLFVHCQTTLVDEWRELFGNSLDFSGNRAIL' A
#
# COMPACT_ATOMS: atom_id res chain seq x y z
N MET A 1 12.05 7.45 2.91
CA MET A 1 10.72 6.90 3.28
C MET A 1 9.69 7.53 2.35
N ILE A 2 8.79 6.75 1.74
CA ILE A 2 7.81 7.04 0.67
C ILE A 2 7.88 8.43 -0.01
N MET A 3 7.63 9.52 0.70
CA MET A 3 7.74 10.90 0.19
C MET A 3 9.08 11.22 -0.48
N ASN A 4 10.20 10.71 0.06
CA ASN A 4 11.51 10.90 -0.60
C ASN A 4 11.56 10.20 -1.96
N VAL A 5 11.03 8.97 -2.07
CA VAL A 5 11.00 8.24 -3.36
C VAL A 5 10.12 8.99 -4.36
N ALA A 6 8.95 9.43 -3.93
CA ALA A 6 8.05 10.22 -4.77
C ALA A 6 8.70 11.51 -5.29
N ASN A 7 9.39 12.26 -4.42
CA ASN A 7 10.09 13.48 -4.79
C ASN A 7 11.22 13.25 -5.81
N ASN A 8 11.84 12.05 -5.81
CA ASN A 8 12.90 11.69 -6.75
C ASN A 8 12.37 11.17 -8.11
N MET A 9 11.07 10.89 -8.24
CA MET A 9 10.47 10.39 -9.49
C MET A 9 10.00 11.51 -10.44
N GLY A 10 10.01 12.78 -10.01
CA GLY A 10 9.75 13.97 -10.83
C GLY A 10 8.29 14.20 -11.25
N ASP A 11 7.58 13.13 -11.61
CA ASP A 11 6.25 13.21 -12.25
C ASP A 11 5.08 12.74 -11.36
N ILE A 12 5.36 12.43 -10.09
CA ILE A 12 4.36 11.89 -9.15
C ILE A 12 4.23 12.80 -7.94
N THR A 13 3.06 13.42 -7.78
CA THR A 13 2.67 14.08 -6.54
C THR A 13 1.88 13.12 -5.66
N ILE A 14 2.38 12.84 -4.46
CA ILE A 14 1.70 12.05 -3.44
C ILE A 14 1.18 12.98 -2.33
N GLN A 15 -0.03 12.70 -1.86
CA GLN A 15 -0.63 13.31 -0.68
C GLN A 15 -0.66 12.32 0.47
N GLU A 16 -0.11 12.73 1.61
CA GLU A 16 -0.23 12.02 2.88
C GLU A 16 -1.47 12.52 3.64
N SER A 17 -2.25 11.59 4.18
CA SER A 17 -3.47 11.90 4.92
C SER A 17 -3.79 10.81 5.94
N LEU A 18 -4.73 11.11 6.85
CA LEU A 18 -5.35 10.10 7.71
C LEU A 18 -6.74 9.77 7.17
N LYS A 19 -6.95 8.52 6.71
CA LYS A 19 -8.28 8.00 6.37
C LYS A 19 -8.63 6.90 7.36
N TRP A 20 -9.79 7.02 8.02
CA TRP A 20 -10.21 6.09 9.09
C TRP A 20 -9.18 5.94 10.23
N LYS A 21 -8.46 7.03 10.55
CA LYS A 21 -7.33 7.03 11.50
C LYS A 21 -6.11 6.20 11.05
N GLN A 22 -6.03 5.82 9.78
CA GLN A 22 -4.92 5.08 9.19
C GLN A 22 -4.06 6.00 8.34
N LEU A 23 -2.74 5.82 8.40
CA LEU A 23 -1.81 6.53 7.53
C LEU A 23 -2.09 6.14 6.08
N SER A 24 -2.35 7.12 5.22
CA SER A 24 -2.82 6.91 3.86
C SER A 24 -2.04 7.78 2.89
N PHE A 25 -1.57 7.18 1.80
CA PHE A 25 -0.91 7.87 0.70
C PHE A 25 -1.71 7.71 -0.59
N SER A 26 -1.94 8.80 -1.30
CA SER A 26 -2.64 8.79 -2.58
C SER A 26 -1.98 9.72 -3.58
N SER A 27 -1.95 9.32 -4.85
CA SER A 27 -1.57 10.18 -5.97
C SER A 27 -2.81 10.51 -6.81
N LYS A 28 -2.67 11.45 -7.76
CA LYS A 28 -3.72 11.75 -8.74
C LYS A 28 -4.05 10.54 -9.63
N ASN A 29 -3.02 9.81 -10.04
CA ASN A 29 -3.12 8.64 -10.92
C ASN A 29 -2.50 7.44 -10.17
N GLY A 30 -3.34 6.61 -9.57
CA GLY A 30 -2.89 5.42 -8.86
C GLY A 30 -3.87 4.92 -7.80
N THR A 31 -3.63 3.71 -7.30
CA THR A 31 -4.37 3.14 -6.19
C THR A 31 -3.83 3.68 -4.88
N PRO A 32 -4.68 4.26 -3.99
CA PRO A 32 -4.24 4.67 -2.67
C PRO A 32 -3.71 3.49 -1.86
N ILE A 33 -2.61 3.70 -1.17
CA ILE A 33 -2.07 2.75 -0.20
C ILE A 33 -2.37 3.25 1.21
N ARG A 34 -2.65 2.34 2.13
CA ARG A 34 -2.80 2.64 3.55
C ARG A 34 -1.88 1.74 4.36
N ILE A 35 -1.38 2.26 5.47
CA ILE A 35 -0.53 1.53 6.40
C ILE A 35 -1.22 1.57 7.75
N ASP A 36 -1.49 0.41 8.30
CA ASP A 36 -2.08 0.28 9.63
C ASP A 36 -1.69 -1.06 10.26
N ARG A 37 -1.93 -1.19 11.56
CA ARG A 37 -1.77 -2.46 12.26
C ARG A 37 -2.75 -3.51 11.70
N PHE A 38 -2.23 -4.69 11.35
CA PHE A 38 -3.04 -5.84 10.95
C PHE A 38 -3.35 -6.75 12.15
N SER A 39 -2.36 -6.94 13.03
CA SER A 39 -2.47 -7.64 14.30
C SER A 39 -1.50 -7.04 15.31
N ASP A 40 -1.49 -7.49 16.56
CA ASP A 40 -0.57 -6.96 17.59
C ASP A 40 0.92 -7.08 17.21
N LEU A 41 1.26 -8.00 16.30
CA LEU A 41 2.63 -8.26 15.86
C LEU A 41 2.87 -7.94 14.38
N GLN A 42 1.86 -7.49 13.63
CA GLN A 42 1.96 -7.29 12.18
C GLN A 42 1.41 -5.94 11.73
N ILE A 43 2.09 -5.34 10.76
CA ILE A 43 1.66 -4.12 10.06
C ILE A 43 1.21 -4.51 8.66
N GLY A 44 0.02 -4.08 8.27
CA GLY A 44 -0.48 -4.29 6.92
C GLY A 44 -0.24 -3.08 6.03
N LEU A 45 0.15 -3.36 4.77
CA LEU A 45 0.00 -2.41 3.67
C LEU A 45 -1.26 -2.77 2.90
N PHE A 46 -2.24 -1.86 2.88
CA PHE A 46 -3.56 -2.08 2.31
C PHE A 46 -3.77 -1.30 1.02
N VAL A 47 -4.40 -1.96 0.05
CA VAL A 47 -4.86 -1.36 -1.22
C VAL A 47 -6.36 -1.54 -1.39
N HIS A 48 -6.91 -0.96 -2.45
CA HIS A 48 -8.32 -1.14 -2.79
C HIS A 48 -8.56 -2.57 -3.30
N CYS A 49 -9.52 -3.27 -2.69
CA CYS A 49 -9.78 -4.70 -2.96
C CYS A 49 -10.34 -5.01 -4.35
N GLN A 50 -10.75 -3.99 -5.12
CA GLN A 50 -11.21 -4.16 -6.51
C GLN A 50 -10.07 -4.01 -7.53
N THR A 51 -8.81 -3.94 -7.06
CA THR A 51 -7.62 -3.89 -7.93
C THR A 51 -6.96 -5.26 -7.99
N THR A 52 -6.16 -5.49 -9.02
CA THR A 52 -5.37 -6.72 -9.21
C THR A 52 -4.03 -6.71 -8.48
N LEU A 53 -3.66 -5.59 -7.83
CA LEU A 53 -2.33 -5.37 -7.25
C LEU A 53 -1.88 -6.49 -6.31
N VAL A 54 -2.76 -6.94 -5.40
CA VAL A 54 -2.39 -7.99 -4.44
C VAL A 54 -2.17 -9.33 -5.13
N ASP A 55 -2.95 -9.64 -6.18
CA ASP A 55 -2.79 -10.86 -6.94
C ASP A 55 -1.49 -10.82 -7.77
N GLU A 56 -1.19 -9.69 -8.40
CA GLU A 56 0.07 -9.44 -9.12
C GLU A 56 1.28 -9.55 -8.19
N TRP A 57 1.23 -8.94 -7.00
CA TRP A 57 2.31 -9.03 -6.02
C TRP A 57 2.46 -10.43 -5.46
N ARG A 58 1.36 -11.18 -5.28
CA ARG A 58 1.42 -12.57 -4.86
C ARG A 58 2.11 -13.45 -5.89
N GLU A 59 1.84 -13.23 -7.18
CA GLU A 59 2.52 -13.94 -8.26
C GLU A 59 4.03 -13.67 -8.26
N LEU A 60 4.43 -12.41 -8.08
CA LEU A 60 5.84 -12.00 -8.11
C LEU A 60 6.61 -12.33 -6.82
N PHE A 61 5.95 -12.25 -5.65
CA PHE A 61 6.60 -12.23 -4.34
C PHE A 61 6.01 -13.23 -3.33
N GLY A 62 5.21 -14.21 -3.78
CA GLY A 62 4.53 -15.18 -2.93
C GLY A 62 5.42 -16.02 -2.01
N ASN A 63 6.72 -16.12 -2.31
CA ASN A 63 7.70 -16.84 -1.48
C ASN A 63 8.38 -15.94 -0.43
N SER A 64 8.14 -14.63 -0.45
CA SER A 64 8.86 -13.65 0.38
C SER A 64 7.95 -12.75 1.20
N LEU A 65 6.68 -12.63 0.81
CA LEU A 65 5.70 -11.78 1.47
C LEU A 65 4.46 -12.58 1.85
N ASP A 66 3.85 -12.20 2.96
CA ASP A 66 2.56 -12.71 3.39
C ASP A 66 1.44 -11.82 2.87
N PHE A 67 0.30 -12.43 2.54
CA PHE A 67 -0.84 -11.73 1.94
C PHE A 67 -2.13 -12.04 2.68
N SER A 68 -2.99 -11.03 2.84
CA SER A 68 -4.32 -11.20 3.42
C SER A 68 -5.42 -10.88 2.40
N GLY A 69 -6.09 -11.93 1.93
CA GLY A 69 -7.13 -11.84 0.90
C GLY A 69 -6.61 -11.11 -0.35
N ASN A 70 -7.43 -10.24 -0.93
CA ASN A 70 -7.08 -9.43 -2.11
C ASN A 70 -6.79 -7.97 -1.76
N ARG A 71 -6.46 -7.66 -0.49
CA ARG A 71 -6.41 -6.26 -0.03
C ARG A 71 -5.14 -5.87 0.73
N ALA A 72 -4.30 -6.81 1.15
CA ALA A 72 -3.14 -6.46 1.96
C ALA A 72 -1.92 -7.37 1.79
N ILE A 73 -0.75 -6.76 1.98
CA ILE A 73 0.54 -7.39 2.32
C ILE A 73 0.74 -7.25 3.84
N LEU A 74 1.31 -8.27 4.49
CA LEU A 74 1.58 -8.33 5.95
C LEU A 74 3.06 -8.32 6.30
#